data_AF-A0A922SPB0-F1
#
_entry.id   AF-A0A922SPB0-F1
#
_cell.length_a   1.000
_cell.length_b   1.000
_cell.length_c   1.000
_cell.angle_alpha   90.00
_cell.angle_beta   90.00
_cell.angle_gamma   90.00
#
_symmetry.space_group_name_H-M   'P 1'
#
loop_
_entity.id
_entity.type
_entity.pdbx_description
1 polymer ?
#
loop_
_entity_poly.entity_id
_entity_poly.type
_entity_poly.pdbx_seq_one_letter_code
_entity_poly.pdbx_strand_id
1 'polypeptide(L)'
;MNNNEREDKEECLKLLEVYRNILAAYELCRKVFQVLYHYIWLAIIVWLIKTFVIITTLSLYCEKFNQRVAESKEACIQLTTNENCPRCYKYLYKKVSQLNRSFSKMTVLGMFCIDATLPTSLISIVTHYLIVLMQFHLK
;
A
#
# COMPACT_ATOMS: atom_id res chain seq x y z
N MET A 1 13.38 68.85 22.51
CA MET A 1 13.46 67.56 21.81
C MET A 1 14.25 67.81 20.54
N ASN A 2 15.45 67.26 20.46
CA ASN A 2 16.41 67.60 19.41
C ASN A 2 16.01 66.94 18.08
N ASN A 3 16.35 67.52 16.93
CA ASN A 3 15.91 66.98 15.62
C ASN A 3 16.44 65.54 15.41
N ASN A 4 17.66 65.24 15.87
CA ASN A 4 18.27 63.91 15.87
C ASN A 4 17.44 62.85 16.62
N GLU A 5 16.92 63.19 17.82
CA GLU A 5 16.14 62.24 18.63
C GLU A 5 14.81 61.86 17.96
N ARG A 6 14.30 62.73 17.08
CA ARG A 6 13.06 62.49 16.33
C ARG A 6 13.32 61.56 15.14
N GLU A 7 14.43 61.74 14.44
CA GLU A 7 14.85 60.89 13.31
C GLU A 7 15.17 59.46 13.78
N ASP A 8 15.95 59.30 14.86
CA ASP A 8 16.30 57.98 15.42
C ASP A 8 15.05 57.18 15.85
N LYS A 9 14.05 57.88 16.39
CA LYS A 9 12.77 57.28 16.80
C LYS A 9 11.94 56.81 15.60
N GLU A 10 11.96 57.57 14.50
CA GLU A 10 11.26 57.21 13.27
C GLU A 10 11.89 56.00 12.59
N GLU A 11 13.22 55.91 12.55
CA GLU A 11 13.94 54.73 12.05
C GLU A 11 13.64 53.48 12.89
N CYS A 12 13.61 53.61 14.21
CA CYS A 12 13.28 52.50 15.11
C CYS A 12 11.84 51.98 14.91
N LEU A 13 10.88 52.89 14.66
CA LEU A 13 9.49 52.51 14.33
C LEU A 13 9.38 51.78 12.99
N LYS A 14 10.12 52.23 11.96
CA LYS A 14 10.19 51.55 10.66
C LYS A 14 10.77 50.14 10.80
N LEU A 15 11.83 49.98 11.58
CA LEU A 15 12.43 48.67 11.86
C LEU A 15 11.43 47.72 12.54
N LEU A 16 10.68 48.23 13.54
CA LEU A 16 9.69 47.45 14.27
C LEU A 16 8.50 47.05 13.38
N GLU A 17 8.08 47.93 12.46
CA GLU A 17 7.05 47.62 11.48
C GLU A 17 7.48 46.52 10.51
N VAL A 18 8.71 46.59 9.99
CA VAL A 18 9.29 45.54 9.14
C VAL A 18 9.33 44.21 9.88
N TYR A 19 9.79 44.20 11.14
CA TYR A 19 9.83 42.98 11.95
C TYR A 19 8.43 42.39 12.18
N ARG A 20 7.43 43.23 12.44
CA ARG A 20 6.04 42.80 12.60
C ARG A 20 5.49 42.17 11.32
N ASN A 21 5.81 42.74 10.15
CA ASN A 21 5.41 42.21 8.86
C ASN A 21 6.07 40.85 8.57
N ILE A 22 7.36 40.69 8.91
CA ILE A 22 8.08 39.41 8.80
C ILE A 22 7.43 38.35 9.69
N LEU A 23 7.10 38.70 10.94
CA LEU A 23 6.47 37.76 11.88
C LEU A 23 5.08 37.33 11.39
N ALA A 24 4.27 38.27 10.92
CA ALA A 24 2.96 37.98 10.34
C ALA A 24 3.05 37.08 9.09
N ALA A 25 4.02 37.35 8.21
CA ALA A 25 4.27 36.51 7.04
C ALA A 25 4.70 35.09 7.44
N TYR A 26 5.57 34.97 8.46
CA TYR A 26 5.99 33.67 9.00
C TYR A 26 4.82 32.87 9.58
N GLU A 27 3.94 33.51 10.35
CA GLU A 27 2.74 32.86 10.90
C GLU A 27 1.80 32.37 9.80
N LEU A 28 1.62 33.18 8.74
CA LEU A 28 0.80 32.80 7.60
C LEU A 28 1.40 31.58 6.88
N CYS A 29 2.71 31.61 6.59
CA CYS A 29 3.44 30.49 6.01
C CYS A 29 3.28 29.23 6.87
N ARG A 30 3.47 29.33 8.19
CA ARG A 30 3.31 28.20 9.12
C ARG A 30 1.93 27.55 9.02
N LYS A 31 0.85 28.34 8.99
CA LYS A 31 -0.52 27.83 8.85
C LYS A 31 -0.74 27.14 7.51
N VAL A 32 -0.23 27.72 6.42
CA VAL A 32 -0.31 27.12 5.08
C VAL A 32 0.41 25.78 5.04
N PHE A 33 1.65 25.70 5.55
CA PHE A 33 2.40 24.45 5.60
C PHE A 33 1.71 23.39 6.47
N GLN A 34 1.10 23.78 7.59
CA GLN A 34 0.35 22.85 8.44
C GLN A 34 -0.86 22.25 7.72
N VAL A 35 -1.63 23.07 6.98
CA VAL A 35 -2.77 22.61 6.18
C VAL A 35 -2.30 21.69 5.05
N LEU A 36 -1.23 22.08 4.34
CA LEU A 36 -0.64 21.25 3.29
C LEU A 36 -0.18 19.90 3.83
N TYR A 37 0.47 19.88 4.98
CA TYR A 37 0.92 18.66 5.63
C TYR A 37 -0.26 17.73 5.99
N HIS A 38 -1.33 18.27 6.58
CA HIS A 38 -2.53 17.49 6.87
C HIS A 38 -3.20 16.97 5.60
N TYR A 39 -3.28 17.77 4.55
CA TYR A 39 -3.83 17.35 3.27
C TYR A 39 -3.03 16.20 2.64
N ILE A 40 -1.70 16.31 2.61
CA ILE A 40 -0.79 15.27 2.09
C ILE A 40 -0.97 13.98 2.90
N TRP A 41 -1.04 14.07 4.23
CA TRP A 41 -1.27 12.91 5.09
C TRP A 41 -2.58 12.20 4.79
N LEU A 42 -3.68 12.94 4.66
CA LEU A 42 -4.98 12.38 4.30
C LEU A 42 -4.94 11.69 2.93
N ALA A 43 -4.28 12.32 1.94
CA ALA A 43 -4.12 11.73 0.62
C ALA A 43 -3.34 10.40 0.65
N ILE A 44 -2.26 10.33 1.43
CA ILE A 44 -1.48 9.10 1.63
C ILE A 44 -2.35 8.01 2.27
N ILE A 45 -3.10 8.34 3.32
CA ILE A 45 -3.98 7.38 4.00
C ILE A 45 -5.03 6.81 3.04
N VAL A 46 -5.71 7.67 2.28
CA VAL A 46 -6.71 7.25 1.28
C VAL A 46 -6.07 6.35 0.22
N TRP A 47 -4.87 6.71 -0.26
CA TRP A 47 -4.13 5.90 -1.22
C TRP A 47 -3.77 4.52 -0.68
N LEU A 48 -3.32 4.45 0.58
CA LEU A 48 -3.00 3.19 1.25
C LEU A 48 -4.24 2.30 1.40
N ILE A 49 -5.37 2.87 1.85
CA ILE A 49 -6.64 2.13 1.97
C ILE A 49 -7.06 1.58 0.60
N LYS A 50 -7.04 2.41 -0.44
CA LYS A 50 -7.39 1.99 -1.80
C LYS A 50 -6.49 0.83 -2.27
N THR A 51 -5.19 0.95 -2.06
CA THR A 51 -4.21 -0.09 -2.42
C THR A 51 -4.50 -1.39 -1.66
N PHE A 52 -4.79 -1.29 -0.36
CA PHE A 52 -5.13 -2.43 0.47
C PHE A 52 -6.41 -3.15 0.01
N VAL A 53 -7.46 -2.40 -0.33
CA VAL A 53 -8.72 -2.95 -0.85
C VAL A 53 -8.50 -3.68 -2.17
N ILE A 54 -7.71 -3.11 -3.09
CA ILE A 54 -7.39 -3.75 -4.37
C ILE A 54 -6.64 -5.06 -4.14
N ILE A 55 -5.59 -5.04 -3.32
CA ILE A 55 -4.79 -6.24 -3.00
C ILE A 55 -5.67 -7.31 -2.37
N THR A 56 -6.48 -6.96 -1.38
CA THR A 56 -7.36 -7.91 -0.68
C THR A 56 -8.40 -8.51 -1.63
N THR A 57 -9.02 -7.68 -2.48
CA THR A 57 -10.00 -8.15 -3.46
C THR A 57 -9.37 -9.09 -4.47
N LEU A 58 -8.19 -8.73 -4.99
CA LEU A 58 -7.42 -9.57 -5.90
C LEU A 58 -7.06 -10.92 -5.25
N SER A 59 -6.57 -10.90 -4.01
CA SER A 59 -6.28 -12.11 -3.24
C SER A 59 -7.50 -13.00 -3.08
N LEU A 60 -8.67 -12.46 -2.76
CA LEU A 60 -9.91 -13.23 -2.63
C LEU A 60 -10.35 -13.86 -3.97
N TYR A 61 -10.24 -13.12 -5.08
CA TYR A 61 -10.55 -13.68 -6.40
C TYR A 61 -9.57 -14.78 -6.80
N CYS A 62 -8.28 -14.59 -6.54
CA CYS A 62 -7.25 -15.59 -6.81
C CYS A 62 -7.43 -16.84 -5.95
N GLU A 63 -7.80 -16.69 -4.68
CA GLU A 63 -8.10 -17.82 -3.79
C GLU A 63 -9.29 -18.64 -4.31
N LYS A 64 -10.41 -17.98 -4.64
CA LYS A 64 -11.58 -18.63 -5.23
C LYS A 64 -11.23 -19.35 -6.54
N PHE A 65 -10.42 -18.72 -7.39
CA PHE A 65 -9.96 -19.34 -8.62
C PHE A 65 -9.10 -20.59 -8.35
N ASN A 66 -8.12 -20.48 -7.46
CA ASN A 66 -7.25 -21.59 -7.07
C ASN A 66 -8.07 -22.76 -6.48
N GLN A 67 -9.09 -22.47 -5.67
CA GLN A 67 -9.99 -23.47 -5.13
C GLN A 67 -10.75 -24.21 -6.24
N ARG A 68 -11.33 -23.49 -7.21
CA ARG A 68 -12.03 -24.11 -8.36
C ARG A 68 -11.09 -24.99 -9.20
N VAL A 69 -9.84 -24.55 -9.39
CA VAL A 69 -8.82 -25.35 -10.10
C VAL A 69 -8.49 -26.62 -9.30
N ALA A 70 -8.39 -26.53 -7.97
CA ALA A 70 -8.17 -27.69 -7.11
C ALA A 70 -9.33 -28.69 -7.17
N GLU A 71 -10.58 -28.22 -7.08
CA GLU A 71 -11.80 -29.03 -7.22
C GLU A 71 -11.83 -29.76 -8.58
N SER A 72 -11.54 -29.06 -9.68
CA SER A 72 -11.48 -29.66 -11.02
C SER A 72 -10.40 -30.75 -11.13
N LYS A 73 -9.23 -30.52 -10.52
CA LYS A 73 -8.15 -31.50 -10.48
C LYS A 73 -8.53 -32.74 -9.68
N GLU A 74 -9.17 -32.57 -8.52
CA GLU A 74 -9.64 -33.69 -7.71
C GLU A 74 -10.68 -34.52 -8.45
N ALA A 75 -11.67 -33.87 -9.08
CA ALA A 75 -12.67 -34.55 -9.90
C ALA A 75 -12.02 -35.33 -11.05
N CYS A 76 -11.05 -34.74 -11.76
CA CYS A 76 -10.31 -35.45 -12.81
C CYS A 76 -9.57 -36.68 -12.26
N ILE A 77 -8.92 -36.58 -11.11
CA ILE A 77 -8.22 -37.70 -10.48
C ILE A 77 -9.21 -38.83 -10.15
N GLN A 78 -10.33 -38.52 -9.49
CA GLN A 78 -11.36 -39.51 -9.15
C GLN A 78 -11.92 -40.22 -10.39
N LEU A 79 -12.18 -39.48 -11.47
CA LEU A 79 -12.64 -40.02 -12.76
C LEU A 79 -11.60 -40.89 -13.47
N THR A 80 -10.30 -40.66 -13.22
CA THR A 80 -9.21 -41.44 -13.82
C THR A 80 -8.96 -42.76 -13.08
N THR A 81 -9.24 -42.79 -11.78
CA THR A 81 -9.10 -43.97 -10.90
C THR A 81 -10.24 -44.98 -11.09
N ASN A 82 -11.37 -44.56 -11.64
CA ASN A 82 -12.52 -45.43 -11.90
C ASN A 82 -12.19 -46.45 -13.02
N GLU A 83 -12.33 -47.75 -12.74
CA GLU A 83 -11.88 -48.84 -13.62
C GLU A 83 -12.68 -48.93 -14.95
N ASN A 84 -13.90 -48.41 -14.98
CA ASN A 84 -14.78 -48.41 -16.17
C ASN A 84 -14.56 -47.21 -17.11
N CYS A 85 -13.51 -46.40 -16.93
CA CYS A 85 -13.29 -45.20 -17.72
C CYS A 85 -12.67 -45.51 -19.12
N PRO A 86 -13.28 -45.05 -20.23
CA PRO A 86 -12.76 -45.28 -21.58
C PRO A 86 -11.35 -44.68 -21.76
N ARG A 87 -10.45 -45.37 -22.49
CA ARG A 87 -9.05 -44.94 -22.71
C ARG A 87 -8.91 -43.52 -23.26
N CYS A 88 -9.86 -43.07 -24.09
CA CYS A 88 -9.87 -41.71 -24.68
C CYS A 88 -10.08 -40.62 -23.59
N TYR A 89 -10.98 -40.87 -22.64
CA TYR A 89 -11.21 -39.98 -21.50
C TYR A 89 -9.99 -39.95 -20.56
N LYS A 90 -9.34 -41.09 -20.33
CA LYS A 90 -8.09 -41.17 -19.54
C LYS A 90 -6.96 -40.30 -20.11
N TYR A 91 -6.81 -40.24 -21.44
CA TYR A 91 -5.84 -39.36 -22.10
C TYR A 91 -6.19 -37.87 -21.91
N LEU A 92 -7.47 -37.52 -22.10
CA LEU A 92 -7.97 -36.17 -21.90
C LEU A 92 -7.73 -35.69 -20.45
N TYR A 93 -8.10 -36.49 -19.45
CA TYR A 93 -7.87 -36.18 -18.04
C TYR A 93 -6.38 -36.02 -17.70
N LYS A 94 -5.51 -36.85 -18.28
CA LYS A 94 -4.06 -36.74 -18.09
C LYS A 94 -3.50 -35.44 -18.68
N LYS A 95 -3.97 -35.03 -19.86
CA LYS A 95 -3.62 -33.74 -20.51
C LYS A 95 -4.13 -32.56 -19.70
N VAL A 96 -5.39 -32.60 -19.27
CA VAL A 96 -6.00 -31.56 -18.41
C VAL A 96 -5.27 -31.47 -17.08
N SER A 97 -4.93 -32.60 -16.45
CA SER A 97 -4.16 -32.63 -15.20
C SER A 97 -2.74 -32.10 -15.37
N GLN A 98 -2.09 -32.32 -16.53
CA GLN A 98 -0.77 -31.75 -16.83
C GLN A 98 -0.83 -30.25 -17.05
N LEU A 99 -1.83 -29.76 -17.79
CA LEU A 99 -2.07 -28.32 -17.95
C LEU A 99 -2.37 -27.64 -16.61
N ASN A 100 -3.24 -28.23 -15.78
CA ASN A 100 -3.50 -27.73 -14.42
C ASN A 100 -2.27 -27.78 -13.51
N ARG A 101 -1.32 -28.69 -13.74
CA ARG A 101 -0.05 -28.72 -13.00
C ARG A 101 0.84 -27.52 -13.35
N SER A 102 0.85 -27.08 -14.61
CA SER A 102 1.53 -25.83 -14.99
C SER A 102 0.80 -24.59 -14.47
N PHE A 103 -0.50 -24.70 -14.21
CA PHE A 103 -1.35 -23.65 -13.65
C PHE A 103 -1.44 -23.66 -12.11
N SER A 104 -0.70 -24.55 -11.43
CA SER A 104 -0.96 -25.00 -10.04
C SER A 104 -0.82 -23.95 -8.94
N LYS A 105 -0.60 -22.68 -9.27
CA LYS A 105 -0.81 -21.52 -8.41
C LYS A 105 -0.53 -20.31 -9.27
N MET A 106 -1.52 -19.43 -9.42
CA MET A 106 -1.30 -18.16 -10.10
C MET A 106 -0.30 -17.35 -9.25
N THR A 107 0.97 -17.46 -9.61
CA THR A 107 2.09 -16.93 -8.84
C THR A 107 2.47 -15.63 -9.54
N VAL A 108 2.10 -14.48 -8.97
CA VAL A 108 2.64 -13.22 -9.47
C VAL A 108 4.14 -13.24 -9.18
N LEU A 109 4.95 -13.03 -10.23
CA LEU A 109 6.43 -13.00 -10.19
C LEU A 109 7.12 -14.31 -9.74
N GLY A 110 6.43 -15.46 -9.72
CA GLY A 110 7.08 -16.74 -9.37
C GLY A 110 7.54 -16.88 -7.91
N MET A 111 7.34 -15.86 -7.06
CA MET A 111 7.81 -15.82 -5.67
C MET A 111 6.69 -15.86 -4.62
N PHE A 112 5.47 -15.42 -4.96
CA PHE A 112 4.38 -15.35 -3.99
C PHE A 112 3.11 -15.99 -4.54
N CYS A 113 2.63 -17.02 -3.83
CA CYS A 113 1.26 -17.47 -4.02
C CYS A 113 0.35 -16.29 -3.68
N ILE A 114 -0.51 -15.89 -4.61
CA ILE A 114 -1.55 -14.89 -4.34
C ILE A 114 -2.62 -15.59 -3.49
N ASP A 115 -2.27 -15.83 -2.24
CA ASP A 115 -3.15 -16.33 -1.19
C ASP A 115 -3.56 -15.14 -0.31
N ALA A 116 -4.62 -15.30 0.49
CA ALA A 116 -5.11 -14.28 1.43
C ALA A 116 -4.06 -13.78 2.44
N THR A 117 -2.92 -14.47 2.56
CA THR A 117 -1.77 -14.13 3.39
C THR A 117 -0.86 -13.04 2.80
N LEU A 118 -0.95 -12.72 1.50
CA LEU A 118 -0.13 -11.69 0.85
C LEU A 118 -0.34 -10.28 1.44
N PRO A 119 -1.59 -9.77 1.60
CA PRO A 119 -1.81 -8.50 2.29
C PRO A 119 -1.32 -8.52 3.74
N THR A 120 -1.45 -9.66 4.44
CA THR A 120 -1.01 -9.82 5.83
C THR A 120 0.51 -9.77 5.97
N SER A 121 1.25 -10.40 5.05
CA SER A 121 2.72 -10.38 5.05
C SER A 121 3.26 -8.99 4.73
N LEU A 122 2.65 -8.27 3.79
CA LEU A 122 2.99 -6.89 3.47
C LEU A 122 2.76 -5.95 4.66
N ILE A 123 1.62 -6.07 5.35
CA ILE A 123 1.36 -5.29 6.57
C ILE A 123 2.41 -5.59 7.64
N SER A 124 2.76 -6.86 7.82
CA SER A 124 3.78 -7.26 8.80
C SER A 124 5.12 -6.59 8.51
N ILE A 125 5.59 -6.62 7.25
CA ILE A 125 6.86 -6.00 6.85
C ILE A 125 6.82 -4.48 7.08
N VAL A 126 5.75 -3.81 6.66
CA VAL A 126 5.58 -2.36 6.85
C VAL A 126 5.59 -2.01 8.33
N THR A 127 4.88 -2.77 9.16
CA THR A 127 4.80 -2.55 10.60
C THR A 127 6.17 -2.73 11.26
N HIS A 128 6.91 -3.77 10.90
CA HIS A 128 8.27 -3.98 11.40
C HIS A 128 9.20 -2.83 11.00
N TYR A 129 9.15 -2.37 9.76
CA TYR A 129 9.94 -1.22 9.30
C TYR A 129 9.58 0.07 10.06
N LEU A 130 8.29 0.33 10.29
CA LEU A 130 7.85 1.49 11.07
C LEU A 130 8.34 1.43 12.51
N ILE A 131 8.26 0.25 13.15
CA ILE A 131 8.76 0.05 14.52
C ILE A 131 10.26 0.30 14.58
N VAL A 132 11.03 -0.25 13.64
CA VAL A 132 12.49 -0.04 13.58
C VAL A 132 12.81 1.44 13.40
N LEU A 133 12.15 2.13 12.45
CA LEU A 133 12.35 3.56 12.23
C LEU A 133 12.01 4.41 13.47
N MET A 134 10.96 4.04 14.20
CA MET A 134 10.59 4.70 15.46
C MET A 134 11.64 4.49 16.54
N GLN A 135 12.19 3.28 16.68
CA GLN A 135 13.27 3.01 17.64
C GLN A 135 14.55 3.81 17.35
N PHE A 136 14.85 4.06 16.08
CA PHE A 136 15.99 4.89 15.68
C PHE A 136 15.77 6.40 15.86
N HIS A 137 14.52 6.89 15.75
CA HIS A 137 14.21 8.31 16.02
C HIS A 137 14.09 8.63 17.51
N LEU A 138 13.81 7.65 18.36
CA LEU A 138 13.65 7.83 19.81
C LEU A 138 14.97 7.71 20.60
N LYS A 139 16.10 7.55 19.92
CA LYS A 139 17.42 7.34 20.50
C LYS A 139 18.36 8.48 20.14
#